data_AF-A0A0E3NBS7-F1
#
_entry.id   AF-A0A0E3NBS7-F1
#
_cell.length_a   1.000
_cell.length_b   1.000
_cell.length_c   1.000
_cell.angle_alpha   90.00
_cell.angle_beta   90.00
_cell.angle_gamma   90.00
#
_symmetry.space_group_name_H-M   'P 1'
#
loop_
_entity.id
_entity.type
_entity.pdbx_description
1 polymer ?
#
loop_
_entity_poly.entity_id
_entity_poly.type
_entity_poly.pdbx_seq_one_letter_code
_entity_poly.pdbx_strand_id
1 'polypeptide(L)'
;MVQMESESKGIETGKKSSGIQERLGKLGNDIDLLAKKTGDEASKLAKSINAEIKSLSEEMKSIDVKDEVKSITGRVDKLIDTTGESAKKLASDIKTDVKKLVDRFESSISKKK
;
A
#
# COMPACT_ATOMS: atom_id res chain seq x y z
N MET A 1 26.71 26.69 -28.55
CA MET A 1 25.48 26.53 -27.74
C MET A 1 25.07 25.08 -27.83
N VAL A 2 25.23 24.31 -26.74
CA VAL A 2 24.91 22.88 -26.75
C VAL A 2 23.41 22.75 -26.51
N GLN A 3 22.70 22.36 -27.57
CA GLN A 3 21.40 21.71 -27.44
C GLN A 3 21.68 20.32 -26.86
N MET A 4 21.12 20.05 -25.69
CA MET A 4 21.09 18.70 -25.13
C MET A 4 19.63 18.26 -25.13
N GLU A 5 19.21 17.76 -26.28
CA GLU A 5 18.12 16.82 -26.36
C GLU A 5 18.56 15.54 -25.63
N SER A 6 17.79 15.15 -24.63
CA SER A 6 17.65 13.76 -24.25
C SER A 6 16.17 13.47 -24.25
N GLU A 7 15.74 13.21 -25.47
CA GLU A 7 14.57 12.45 -25.84
C GLU A 7 14.57 11.08 -25.14
N SER A 8 13.39 10.45 -25.11
CA SER A 8 13.11 9.05 -24.75
C SER A 8 12.71 8.83 -23.29
N LYS A 9 11.63 8.14 -22.94
CA LYS A 9 10.67 7.35 -23.71
C LYS A 9 9.58 6.88 -22.73
N GLY A 10 8.39 6.59 -23.25
CA GLY A 10 7.50 5.63 -22.61
C GLY A 10 6.29 6.22 -21.90
N ILE A 11 5.38 6.82 -22.66
CA ILE A 11 3.95 6.58 -22.45
C ILE A 11 3.60 5.19 -23.00
N GLU A 12 4.06 4.11 -22.36
CA GLU A 12 3.89 2.75 -22.91
C GLU A 12 3.46 1.79 -21.78
N THR A 13 2.15 1.59 -21.68
CA THR A 13 1.36 0.33 -21.52
C THR A 13 1.94 -0.90 -20.76
N GLY A 14 3.01 -0.77 -19.98
CA GLY A 14 3.51 -1.74 -18.99
C GLY A 14 3.58 -1.16 -17.56
N LYS A 15 3.09 0.07 -17.37
CA LYS A 15 3.37 0.99 -16.26
C LYS A 15 2.48 0.86 -15.01
N LYS A 16 1.48 -0.03 -15.01
CA LYS A 16 0.55 -0.18 -13.88
C LYS A 16 1.21 -0.89 -12.68
N SER A 17 1.98 -1.94 -12.93
CA SER A 17 2.64 -2.75 -11.89
C SER A 17 3.68 -1.96 -11.09
N SER A 18 4.52 -1.14 -11.73
CA SER A 18 5.56 -0.38 -11.02
C SER A 18 5.00 0.61 -9.99
N GLY A 19 3.91 1.30 -10.30
CA GLY A 19 3.30 2.25 -9.35
C GLY A 19 2.68 1.54 -8.13
N ILE A 20 2.14 0.34 -8.32
CA ILE A 20 1.53 -0.45 -7.25
C ILE A 20 2.62 -1.06 -6.37
N GLN A 21 3.67 -1.62 -6.95
CA GLN A 21 4.79 -2.17 -6.18
C GLN A 21 5.55 -1.10 -5.41
N GLU A 22 5.71 0.10 -5.97
CA GLU A 22 6.26 1.25 -5.26
C GLU A 22 5.38 1.63 -4.06
N ARG A 23 4.06 1.76 -4.26
CA ARG A 23 3.10 1.98 -3.17
C ARG A 23 3.14 0.88 -2.12
N LEU A 24 3.23 -0.40 -2.52
CA LEU A 24 3.35 -1.52 -1.60
C LEU A 24 4.63 -1.44 -0.75
N GLY A 25 5.76 -1.08 -1.37
CA GLY A 25 7.01 -0.84 -0.67
C GLY A 25 6.89 0.29 0.33
N LYS A 26 6.22 1.38 -0.06
CA LYS A 26 5.94 2.55 0.78
C LYS A 26 5.03 2.18 1.96
N LEU A 27 3.87 1.59 1.70
CA LEU A 27 2.95 1.02 2.69
C LEU A 27 3.66 0.09 3.66
N GLY A 28 4.45 -0.85 3.16
CA GLY A 28 5.19 -1.78 4.00
C GLY A 28 6.21 -1.10 4.92
N ASN A 29 6.78 0.03 4.49
CA ASN A 29 7.68 0.84 5.31
C ASN A 29 6.91 1.72 6.30
N ASP A 30 5.83 2.36 5.86
CA ASP A 30 4.95 3.16 6.72
C ASP A 30 4.34 2.30 7.85
N ILE A 31 3.96 1.05 7.57
CA ILE A 31 3.47 0.09 8.56
C ILE A 31 4.56 -0.30 9.59
N ASP A 32 5.79 -0.54 9.15
CA ASP A 32 6.92 -0.81 10.05
C ASP A 32 7.21 0.40 10.95
N LEU A 33 7.20 1.59 10.36
CA LEU A 33 7.33 2.85 11.08
C LEU A 33 6.18 3.03 12.08
N LEU A 34 4.95 2.65 11.72
CA LEU A 34 3.79 2.76 12.59
C LEU A 34 3.90 1.82 13.79
N ALA A 35 4.47 0.63 13.65
CA ALA A 35 4.76 -0.25 14.80
C ALA A 35 5.87 0.27 15.71
N LYS A 36 6.70 1.21 15.23
CA LYS A 36 7.79 1.83 15.99
C LYS A 36 7.43 3.19 16.56
N LYS A 37 6.53 3.92 15.90
CA LYS A 37 6.04 5.24 16.30
C LYS A 37 4.77 5.10 17.12
N THR A 38 4.50 6.10 17.96
CA THR A 38 3.30 6.13 18.80
C THR A 38 2.75 7.56 18.85
N GLY A 39 1.51 7.73 19.30
CA GLY A 39 0.87 9.05 19.39
C GLY A 39 0.54 9.64 18.01
N ASP A 40 0.71 10.95 17.87
CA ASP A 40 0.35 11.71 16.67
C ASP A 40 1.03 11.23 15.37
N GLU A 41 2.30 10.81 15.46
CA GLU A 41 3.03 10.36 14.28
C GLU A 41 2.46 9.06 13.73
N ALA A 42 2.13 8.13 14.63
CA ALA A 42 1.51 6.86 14.27
C ALA A 42 0.10 7.09 13.70
N SER A 43 -0.68 8.01 14.27
CA SER A 43 -2.00 8.38 13.74
C SER A 43 -1.92 8.99 12.34
N LYS A 44 -0.91 9.85 12.08
CA LYS A 44 -0.67 10.39 10.72
C LYS A 44 -0.29 9.29 9.73
N LEU A 45 0.61 8.39 10.10
CA LEU A 45 0.98 7.25 9.27
C LEU A 45 -0.23 6.35 8.99
N ALA A 46 -1.03 6.05 10.00
CA ALA A 46 -2.23 5.23 9.89
C ALA A 46 -3.21 5.80 8.86
N LYS A 47 -3.42 7.12 8.91
CA LYS A 47 -4.29 7.83 7.96
C LYS A 47 -3.75 7.76 6.53
N SER A 48 -2.45 7.97 6.33
CA SER A 48 -1.83 7.83 4.99
C SER A 48 -1.96 6.40 4.46
N ILE A 49 -1.63 5.40 5.27
CA ILE A 49 -1.75 3.98 4.93
C ILE A 49 -3.20 3.64 4.54
N ASN A 50 -4.18 4.03 5.37
CA ASN A 50 -5.59 3.79 5.11
C ASN A 50 -6.07 4.48 3.82
N ALA A 51 -5.59 5.68 3.52
CA ALA A 51 -5.91 6.40 2.29
C ALA A 51 -5.34 5.70 1.05
N GLU A 52 -4.08 5.25 1.11
CA GLU A 52 -3.45 4.50 0.01
C GLU A 52 -4.15 3.17 -0.25
N ILE A 53 -4.43 2.38 0.80
CA ILE A 53 -5.10 1.09 0.66
C ILE A 53 -6.53 1.26 0.10
N LYS A 54 -7.26 2.28 0.56
CA LYS A 54 -8.57 2.63 -0.03
C LYS A 54 -8.43 2.98 -1.51
N SER A 55 -7.48 3.83 -1.86
CA SER A 55 -7.26 4.22 -3.27
C SER A 55 -6.96 3.00 -4.14
N LEU A 56 -6.13 2.06 -3.67
CA LEU A 56 -5.88 0.79 -4.35
C LEU A 56 -7.16 -0.02 -4.56
N SER A 57 -8.01 -0.12 -3.53
CA SER A 57 -9.31 -0.78 -3.66
C SER A 57 -10.33 -0.02 -4.50
N GLU A 58 -10.22 1.29 -4.65
CA GLU A 58 -11.11 2.02 -5.56
C GLU A 58 -10.69 1.85 -7.02
N GLU A 59 -9.38 1.73 -7.28
CA GLU A 59 -8.85 1.35 -8.60
C GLU A 59 -9.24 -0.09 -8.97
N MET A 60 -9.28 -0.98 -7.97
CA MET A 60 -9.88 -2.31 -8.07
C MET A 60 -11.40 -2.22 -7.95
N LYS A 61 -12.13 -2.01 -9.06
CA LYS A 61 -13.60 -2.18 -9.10
C LYS A 61 -14.08 -3.63 -8.82
N SER A 62 -13.47 -4.34 -7.87
CA SER A 62 -13.78 -5.68 -7.43
C SER A 62 -14.47 -5.60 -6.08
N ILE A 63 -15.62 -6.26 -5.96
CA ILE A 63 -16.38 -6.35 -4.70
C ILE A 63 -15.57 -7.13 -3.64
N ASP A 64 -14.74 -8.09 -4.07
CA ASP A 64 -13.97 -9.00 -3.21
C ASP A 64 -12.91 -8.28 -2.35
N VAL A 65 -12.32 -7.18 -2.85
CA VAL A 65 -11.21 -6.49 -2.16
C VAL A 65 -11.67 -5.44 -1.14
N LYS A 66 -12.95 -5.04 -1.18
CA LYS A 66 -13.51 -4.06 -0.24
C LYS A 66 -13.46 -4.55 1.20
N ASP A 67 -13.71 -5.84 1.40
CA ASP A 67 -13.71 -6.44 2.74
C ASP A 67 -12.28 -6.54 3.29
N GLU A 68 -11.32 -6.97 2.46
CA GLU A 68 -9.89 -6.94 2.79
C GLU A 68 -9.44 -5.53 3.19
N VAL A 69 -9.78 -4.50 2.42
CA VAL A 69 -9.41 -3.12 2.77
C VAL A 69 -10.00 -2.68 4.10
N LYS A 70 -11.26 -3.00 4.39
CA LYS A 70 -11.83 -2.72 5.73
C LYS A 70 -11.07 -3.45 6.83
N SER A 71 -10.74 -4.72 6.62
CA SER A 71 -9.99 -5.52 7.58
C SER A 71 -8.60 -4.93 7.84
N ILE A 72 -7.86 -4.58 6.78
CA ILE A 72 -6.54 -3.98 6.87
C ILE A 72 -6.62 -2.62 7.57
N THR A 73 -7.54 -1.75 7.15
CA THR A 73 -7.65 -0.41 7.74
C THR A 73 -8.02 -0.45 9.22
N GLY A 74 -8.87 -1.40 9.64
CA GLY A 74 -9.14 -1.63 11.06
C GLY A 74 -7.94 -2.19 11.83
N ARG A 75 -7.11 -3.04 11.20
CA ARG A 75 -5.87 -3.53 11.81
C ARG A 75 -4.83 -2.43 11.94
N VAL A 76 -4.69 -1.56 10.94
CA VAL A 76 -3.81 -0.38 11.00
C VAL A 76 -4.23 0.55 12.13
N ASP A 77 -5.54 0.74 12.34
CA ASP A 77 -6.05 1.53 13.47
C ASP A 77 -5.77 0.87 14.83
N LYS A 78 -5.83 -0.47 14.87
CA LYS A 78 -5.42 -1.23 16.04
C LYS A 78 -3.90 -1.19 16.28
N LEU A 79 -3.11 -1.07 15.22
CA LEU A 79 -1.65 -0.96 15.28
C LEU A 79 -1.22 0.33 15.98
N ILE A 80 -1.97 1.43 15.80
CA ILE A 80 -1.69 2.71 16.48
C ILE A 80 -1.90 2.62 18.00
N ASP A 81 -2.88 1.82 18.41
CA ASP A 81 -3.23 1.57 19.81
C ASP A 81 -2.33 0.51 20.45
N THR A 82 -1.66 -0.29 19.62
CA THR A 82 -0.80 -1.39 20.04
C THR A 82 0.66 -0.98 20.05
N THR A 83 1.42 -1.35 21.09
CA THR A 83 2.86 -1.04 21.19
C THR A 83 3.69 -2.29 21.53
N GLY A 84 5.02 -2.18 21.38
CA GLY A 84 5.95 -3.26 21.73
C GLY A 84 5.91 -4.44 20.75
N GLU A 85 5.97 -5.66 21.26
CA GLU A 85 6.04 -6.87 20.43
C GLU A 85 4.73 -7.15 19.68
N SER A 86 3.60 -6.85 20.32
CA SER A 86 2.28 -6.92 19.71
C SER A 86 2.19 -6.03 18.47
N ALA A 87 2.78 -4.83 18.50
CA ALA A 87 2.80 -3.92 17.35
C ALA A 87 3.62 -4.50 16.20
N LYS A 88 4.81 -5.05 16.47
CA LYS A 88 5.62 -5.72 15.44
C LYS A 88 4.87 -6.86 14.76
N LYS A 89 4.20 -7.70 15.56
CA LYS A 89 3.42 -8.83 15.05
C LYS A 89 2.25 -8.35 14.19
N LEU A 90 1.55 -7.32 14.65
CA LEU A 90 0.38 -6.76 13.98
C LEU A 90 0.78 -6.01 12.69
N ALA A 91 1.90 -5.28 12.68
CA ALA A 91 2.47 -4.67 11.48
C ALA A 91 2.89 -5.71 10.44
N SER A 92 3.51 -6.80 10.87
CA SER A 92 3.89 -7.89 9.95
C SER A 92 2.65 -8.55 9.33
N ASP A 93 1.57 -8.69 10.09
CA ASP A 93 0.29 -9.21 9.62
C ASP A 93 -0.37 -8.25 8.60
N ILE A 94 -0.47 -6.96 8.93
CA ILE A 94 -0.98 -5.91 8.02
C ILE A 94 -0.18 -5.89 6.73
N LYS A 95 1.15 -5.90 6.81
CA LYS A 95 2.04 -5.89 5.63
C LYS A 95 1.78 -7.09 4.72
N THR A 96 1.48 -8.24 5.32
CA THR A 96 1.13 -9.45 4.58
C THR A 96 -0.23 -9.31 3.89
N ASP A 97 -1.24 -8.79 4.57
CA ASP A 97 -2.55 -8.52 3.97
C ASP A 97 -2.46 -7.49 2.84
N VAL A 98 -1.75 -6.37 3.03
CA VAL A 98 -1.57 -5.36 1.96
C VAL A 98 -0.86 -5.97 0.76
N LYS A 99 0.15 -6.82 0.98
CA LYS A 99 0.82 -7.55 -0.09
C LYS A 99 -0.15 -8.47 -0.84
N LYS A 100 -1.01 -9.20 -0.12
CA LYS A 100 -2.05 -10.06 -0.74
C LYS A 100 -3.04 -9.23 -1.55
N LEU A 101 -3.51 -8.10 -1.02
CA LEU A 101 -4.39 -7.18 -1.73
C LEU A 101 -3.78 -6.70 -3.05
N VAL A 102 -2.51 -6.29 -3.01
CA VAL A 102 -1.75 -5.88 -4.19
C VAL A 102 -1.55 -7.03 -5.16
N ASP A 103 -1.21 -8.22 -4.67
CA ASP A 103 -1.06 -9.42 -5.51
C ASP A 103 -2.38 -9.78 -6.23
N ARG A 104 -3.51 -9.68 -5.50
CA ARG A 104 -4.86 -9.82 -6.07
C ARG A 104 -5.15 -8.74 -7.10
N PHE A 105 -4.66 -7.52 -6.91
CA PHE A 105 -4.75 -6.45 -7.90
C PHE A 105 -4.00 -6.82 -9.17
N GLU A 106 -2.72 -7.16 -9.04
CA GLU A 106 -1.86 -7.50 -10.17
C GLU A 106 -2.43 -8.70 -10.92
N SER A 107 -2.92 -9.71 -10.20
CA SER A 107 -3.62 -10.87 -10.76
C SER A 107 -4.90 -10.49 -11.51
N SER A 108 -5.68 -9.55 -10.97
CA SER A 108 -6.91 -9.04 -11.61
C SER A 108 -6.62 -8.20 -12.86
N ILE A 109 -5.51 -7.45 -12.88
CA ILE A 109 -5.07 -6.70 -14.06
C ILE A 109 -4.47 -7.65 -15.11
N SER A 110 -3.75 -8.68 -14.68
CA SER A 110 -3.03 -9.61 -15.57
C SER A 110 -3.95 -10.60 -16.30
N LYS A 111 -5.18 -10.86 -15.81
CA LYS A 111 -6.18 -11.70 -16.50
C LYS A 111 -6.89 -11.03 -17.68
N LYS A 112 -6.59 -9.76 -17.99
CA LYS A 112 -7.26 -8.99 -19.06
C LYS A 112 -6.45 -8.92 -20.37
N LYS A 113 -5.58 -9.91 -20.62
CA LYS A 113 -4.78 -10.00 -21.83
C LYS A 113 -5.15 -11.23 -22.65
#